data_AF-A0A958SCP4-F1
#
_entry.id   AF-A0A958SCP4-F1
#
_cell.length_a   1.000
_cell.length_b   1.000
_cell.length_c   1.000
_cell.angle_alpha   90.00
_cell.angle_beta   90.00
_cell.angle_gamma   90.00
#
_symmetry.space_group_name_H-M   'P 1'
#
loop_
_entity.id
_entity.type
_entity.pdbx_description
1 polymer ?
#
loop_
_entity_poly.entity_id
_entity_poly.type
_entity_poly.pdbx_seq_one_letter_code
_entity_poly.pdbx_strand_id
1 'polypeptide(L)'
;NASINLDVLNGAAPYSFTSSNPSVLTVDEKGKVSAVADGEATISVKDANNKTATTLAYHVGAKSGGDDGGGGTPGECPLGDPQMCEALCQIMPSLPWCK
;
A
#
# COMPACT_ATOMS: atom_id res chain seq x y z
N ASN A 1 -7.21 12.59 -6.35
CA ASN A 1 -6.81 12.40 -4.94
C ASN A 1 -7.62 11.26 -4.36
N ALA A 2 -6.98 10.28 -3.74
CA ALA A 2 -7.67 9.19 -3.07
C ALA A 2 -8.28 9.68 -1.74
N SER A 3 -9.50 9.26 -1.43
CA SER A 3 -10.14 9.51 -0.13
C SER A 3 -10.75 8.22 0.43
N ILE A 4 -10.67 8.05 1.75
CA ILE A 4 -11.20 6.91 2.49
C ILE A 4 -12.06 7.47 3.62
N ASN A 5 -13.20 6.86 3.94
CA ASN A 5 -13.98 7.23 5.12
C ASN A 5 -13.59 6.35 6.30
N LEU A 6 -13.36 6.95 7.47
CA LEU A 6 -13.27 6.24 8.74
C LEU A 6 -14.65 6.09 9.35
N ASP A 7 -15.07 4.84 9.52
CA ASP A 7 -16.25 4.50 10.30
C ASP A 7 -15.84 4.14 11.73
N VAL A 8 -16.39 4.88 12.70
CA VAL A 8 -16.18 4.58 14.12
C VAL A 8 -17.25 3.60 14.59
N LEU A 9 -16.83 2.37 14.91
CA LEU A 9 -17.72 1.35 15.43
C LEU A 9 -17.76 1.41 16.96
N ASN A 10 -18.96 1.42 17.54
CA ASN A 10 -19.20 1.47 19.00
C ASN A 10 -18.64 2.72 19.72
N GLY A 11 -18.42 3.82 19.00
CA GLY A 11 -18.04 5.11 19.58
C GLY A 11 -19.23 5.97 19.98
N ALA A 12 -19.00 6.97 20.84
CA ALA A 12 -19.98 8.01 21.14
C ALA A 12 -19.58 9.34 20.48
N ALA A 13 -20.47 9.89 19.64
CA ALA A 13 -20.29 11.21 19.07
C ALA A 13 -20.39 12.32 20.15
N PRO A 14 -19.76 13.49 19.95
CA PRO A 14 -18.95 13.87 18.79
C PRO A 14 -17.58 13.19 18.76
N TYR A 15 -17.03 13.04 17.54
CA TYR A 15 -15.68 12.53 17.31
C TYR A 15 -14.72 13.68 17.01
N SER A 16 -13.48 13.55 17.45
CA SER A 16 -12.39 14.46 17.12
C SER A 16 -11.28 13.67 16.43
N PHE A 17 -11.02 13.98 15.17
CA PHE A 17 -9.99 13.33 14.36
C PHE A 17 -8.74 14.21 14.27
N THR A 18 -7.58 13.59 14.42
CA THR A 18 -6.28 14.26 14.30
C THR A 18 -5.36 13.42 13.43
N SER A 19 -4.76 14.04 12.41
CA SER A 19 -3.69 13.42 11.63
C SER A 19 -2.33 13.73 12.26
N SER A 20 -1.44 12.75 12.31
CA SER A 20 -0.07 12.96 12.74
C SER A 20 0.77 13.75 11.73
N ASN A 21 0.39 13.76 10.45
CA ASN A 21 1.06 14.52 9.40
C ASN A 21 0.07 15.05 8.35
N PRO A 22 -0.50 16.26 8.57
CA PRO A 22 -1.45 16.89 7.64
C PRO A 22 -0.90 17.16 6.23
N SER A 23 0.42 17.26 6.07
CA SER A 23 1.04 17.48 4.75
C SER A 23 0.98 16.23 3.87
N VAL A 24 0.84 15.04 4.47
CA VAL A 24 0.72 13.74 3.79
C VAL A 24 -0.73 13.28 3.72
N LEU A 25 -1.46 13.42 4.84
CA LEU A 25 -2.79 12.86 5.03
C LEU A 25 -3.64 13.80 5.90
N THR A 26 -4.82 14.17 5.42
CA THR A 26 -5.77 15.02 6.17
C THR A 26 -7.05 14.25 6.48
N VAL A 27 -7.78 14.66 7.51
CA VAL A 27 -9.08 14.09 7.88
C VAL A 27 -10.04 15.20 8.27
N ASP A 28 -11.28 15.10 7.82
CA ASP A 28 -12.34 16.06 8.17
C ASP A 28 -13.13 15.63 9.41
N GLU A 29 -14.03 16.50 9.87
CA GLU A 29 -14.89 16.27 11.03
C GLU A 29 -15.87 15.09 10.84
N LYS A 30 -16.12 14.67 9.61
CA LYS A 30 -16.96 13.53 9.26
C LYS A 30 -16.15 12.23 9.13
N GLY A 31 -14.85 12.26 9.39
CA GLY A 31 -13.96 11.11 9.26
C GLY A 31 -13.52 10.83 7.82
N LYS A 32 -13.71 11.76 6.88
CA LYS A 32 -13.21 11.61 5.50
C LYS A 32 -11.74 11.94 5.46
N VAL A 33 -10.93 10.93 5.19
CA VAL A 33 -9.49 11.02 5.01
C VAL A 33 -9.18 11.35 3.56
N SER A 34 -8.26 12.28 3.34
CA SER A 34 -7.78 12.65 2.02
C SER A 34 -6.26 12.60 1.97
N ALA A 35 -5.73 11.84 1.01
CA ALA A 35 -4.33 11.83 0.68
C ALA A 35 -3.91 13.15 0.04
N VAL A 36 -2.83 13.75 0.54
CA VAL A 36 -2.28 15.03 0.08
C VAL A 36 -0.97 14.82 -0.67
N ALA A 37 -0.03 14.08 -0.08
CA ALA A 37 1.30 13.84 -0.64
C ALA A 37 1.84 12.48 -0.21
N ASP A 38 2.90 12.03 -0.87
CA ASP A 38 3.56 10.77 -0.57
C ASP A 38 4.24 10.81 0.80
N GLY A 39 4.11 9.74 1.58
CA GLY A 39 4.67 9.63 2.91
C GLY A 39 3.87 8.71 3.83
N GLU A 40 4.25 8.70 5.10
CA GLU A 40 3.59 7.92 6.13
C GLU A 40 2.86 8.85 7.13
N ALA A 41 1.62 8.51 7.45
CA ALA A 41 0.82 9.24 8.43
C ALA A 41 -0.12 8.30 9.18
N THR A 42 -0.52 8.67 10.39
CA THR A 42 -1.48 7.94 11.23
C THR A 42 -2.62 8.87 11.61
N ILE A 43 -3.80 8.29 11.88
CA ILE A 43 -4.94 9.03 12.37
C ILE A 43 -5.32 8.56 13.75
N SER A 44 -5.52 9.52 14.64
CA SER A 44 -6.09 9.31 15.96
C SER A 44 -7.51 9.87 15.99
N VAL A 45 -8.43 9.10 16.53
CA VAL A 45 -9.81 9.49 16.80
C VAL A 45 -10.09 9.44 18.30
N LYS A 46 -10.72 10.49 18.83
CA LYS A 46 -11.19 10.56 20.21
C LYS A 46 -12.71 10.70 20.24
N ASP A 47 -13.36 9.94 21.11
CA ASP A 47 -14.82 9.99 21.31
C ASP A 47 -15.21 10.93 22.47
N ALA A 48 -16.52 11.16 22.63
CA ALA A 48 -17.07 11.98 23.72
C ALA A 48 -16.77 11.44 25.13
N ASN A 49 -16.51 10.13 25.25
CA ASN A 49 -16.16 9.48 26.51
C ASN A 49 -14.65 9.54 26.80
N ASN A 50 -13.88 10.32 26.03
CA ASN A 50 -12.42 10.41 26.09
C ASN A 50 -11.67 9.11 25.74
N LYS A 51 -12.32 8.14 25.11
CA LYS A 51 -11.65 6.98 24.53
C LYS A 51 -10.94 7.40 23.26
N THR A 52 -9.70 6.95 23.10
CA THR A 52 -8.87 7.26 21.92
C THR A 52 -8.52 5.97 21.20
N ALA A 53 -8.67 5.97 19.89
CA ALA A 53 -8.19 4.91 19.00
C ALA A 53 -7.23 5.52 17.98
N THR A 54 -6.18 4.80 17.64
CA THR A 54 -5.21 5.21 16.63
C THR A 54 -5.15 4.13 15.56
N THR A 55 -5.19 4.53 14.30
CA THR A 55 -5.08 3.61 13.17
C THR A 55 -3.65 3.10 13.02
N LEU A 56 -3.48 2.08 12.17
CA LEU A 56 -2.17 1.75 11.62
C LEU A 56 -1.64 2.91 10.75
N ALA A 57 -0.35 2.81 10.40
CA ALA A 57 0.30 3.72 9.48
C ALA A 57 -0.34 3.64 8.08
N TYR A 58 -0.77 4.78 7.56
CA TYR A 58 -1.14 4.97 6.17
C TYR A 58 0.10 5.33 5.38
N HIS A 59 0.43 4.50 4.40
CA HIS A 59 1.48 4.78 3.42
C HIS A 59 0.82 5.39 2.17
N VAL A 60 0.81 6.71 2.09
CA VAL A 60 0.33 7.46 0.93
C VAL A 60 1.47 7.52 -0.08
N GLY A 61 1.20 7.29 -1.36
CA GLY A 61 2.26 7.39 -2.37
C GLY A 61 3.21 6.21 -2.45
N ALA A 62 2.94 5.12 -1.73
CA ALA A 62 3.40 3.83 -2.21
C ALA A 62 2.67 3.61 -3.54
N LYS A 63 3.31 3.98 -4.65
CA LYS A 63 3.21 3.21 -5.87
C LYS A 63 3.35 1.78 -5.35
N SER A 64 2.24 1.03 -5.30
CA SER A 64 2.35 -0.42 -5.32
C SER A 64 3.44 -0.66 -6.35
N GLY A 65 4.55 -1.27 -5.95
CA GLY A 65 5.44 -1.87 -6.92
C GLY A 65 4.59 -2.91 -7.64
N GLY A 66 3.74 -2.46 -8.56
CA GLY A 66 3.40 -3.21 -9.73
C GLY A 66 4.72 -3.25 -10.44
N ASP A 67 5.36 -4.41 -10.30
CA ASP A 67 6.34 -4.96 -11.20
C ASP A 67 6.48 -4.07 -12.43
N ASP A 68 7.61 -3.37 -12.51
CA ASP A 68 8.03 -2.77 -13.77
C ASP A 68 7.98 -3.89 -14.80
N GLY A 69 6.93 -3.87 -15.62
CA GLY A 69 6.63 -4.89 -16.60
C GLY A 69 7.92 -5.21 -17.33
N GLY A 70 8.31 -6.49 -17.24
CA GLY A 70 9.63 -6.98 -17.60
C GLY A 70 10.19 -6.33 -18.86
N GLY A 71 11.16 -5.44 -18.66
CA GLY A 71 12.18 -5.15 -19.66
C GLY A 71 13.15 -6.33 -19.71
N GLY A 72 12.67 -7.49 -20.14
CA GLY A 72 13.51 -8.65 -20.41
C GLY A 72 14.39 -8.31 -21.60
N THR A 73 15.66 -8.04 -21.34
CA THR A 73 16.74 -8.22 -22.29
C THR A 73 16.58 -9.58 -22.99
N PRO A 74 16.79 -9.68 -24.31
CA PRO A 74 16.71 -10.96 -25.01
C PRO A 74 17.75 -11.94 -24.44
N GLY A 75 17.30 -12.86 -23.59
CA GLY A 75 18.15 -13.90 -22.99
C GLY A 75 17.98 -14.13 -21.49
N GLU A 76 17.24 -13.29 -20.75
CA GLU A 76 17.07 -13.46 -19.31
C GLU A 76 15.70 -14.04 -18.95
N CYS A 77 15.76 -15.18 -18.24
CA CYS A 77 14.61 -15.94 -17.78
C CYS A 77 13.62 -15.10 -16.95
N PRO A 78 12.31 -15.14 -17.26
CA PRO A 78 11.30 -14.31 -16.60
C PRO A 78 10.96 -14.71 -15.15
N LEU A 79 11.59 -15.75 -14.59
CA LEU A 79 11.35 -16.21 -13.22
C LEU A 79 12.42 -15.77 -12.22
N GLY A 80 13.44 -15.01 -12.65
CA GLY A 80 14.43 -14.41 -11.76
C GLY A 80 15.33 -15.39 -10.99
N ASP A 81 15.12 -16.70 -11.10
CA ASP A 81 15.92 -17.73 -10.44
C ASP A 81 16.61 -18.67 -11.46
N PRO A 82 17.96 -18.65 -11.55
CA PRO A 82 18.71 -19.40 -12.55
C PRO A 82 18.60 -20.92 -12.37
N GLN A 83 18.38 -21.43 -11.15
CA GLN A 83 18.32 -22.88 -10.90
C GLN A 83 17.04 -23.51 -11.47
N MET A 84 15.94 -22.76 -11.49
CA MET A 84 14.70 -23.22 -12.11
C MET A 84 14.78 -23.25 -13.65
N CYS A 85 15.60 -22.38 -14.25
CA CYS A 85 15.78 -22.37 -15.70
C CYS A 85 16.55 -23.59 -16.21
N GLU A 86 17.63 -23.99 -15.53
CA GLU A 86 18.34 -25.23 -15.88
C GLU A 86 17.41 -26.44 -15.75
N ALA A 87 16.60 -26.51 -14.69
CA ALA A 87 15.65 -27.60 -14.49
C ALA A 87 14.60 -27.69 -15.61
N LEU A 88 14.04 -26.56 -16.04
CA LEU A 88 13.03 -26.52 -17.10
C LEU A 88 13.61 -26.77 -18.49
N CYS A 89 14.86 -26.36 -18.76
CA CYS A 89 15.56 -26.72 -20.00
C CYS A 89 15.90 -28.20 -20.10
N GLN A 90 16.19 -28.87 -18.98
CA GLN A 90 16.34 -30.33 -18.93
C GLN A 90 15.01 -31.05 -19.21
N ILE A 91 13.87 -30.44 -18.86
CA ILE A 91 12.53 -31.03 -19.07
C ILE A 91 11.99 -30.74 -20.48
N MET A 92 12.23 -29.55 -21.03
CA MET A 92 11.82 -29.13 -22.37
C MET A 92 12.94 -28.34 -23.08
N PRO A 93 13.82 -29.03 -23.83
CA PRO A 93 14.96 -28.39 -24.48
C PRO A 93 14.58 -27.50 -25.68
N SER A 94 13.30 -27.49 -26.09
CA SER A 94 12.79 -26.74 -27.24
C SER A 94 12.41 -25.29 -26.91
N LEU A 95 12.56 -24.87 -25.66
CA LEU A 95 12.10 -23.56 -25.22
C LEU A 95 13.05 -22.46 -25.73
N PRO A 96 12.53 -21.32 -26.24
CA PRO A 96 13.33 -20.28 -26.89
C PRO A 96 14.45 -19.66 -26.04
N TRP A 97 14.37 -19.82 -24.72
CA TRP A 97 15.29 -19.28 -23.71
C TRP A 97 16.29 -20.32 -23.18
N CYS A 98 16.17 -21.58 -23.59
CA CYS A 98 17.15 -22.64 -23.35
C CYS A 98 18.23 -22.56 -24.44
N LYS A 99 19.27 -21.75 -24.19
CA LYS A 99 20.43 -21.61 -25.05
C LYS A 99 21.65 -22.29 -24.44
#